data_AF-A0AAV6YMG1-F1
#
_entry.id   AF-A0AAV6YMG1-F1
#
_cell.length_a   1.000
_cell.length_b   1.000
_cell.length_c   1.000
_cell.angle_alpha   90.00
_cell.angle_beta   90.00
_cell.angle_gamma   90.00
#
_symmetry.space_group_name_H-M   'P 1'
#
loop_
_entity.id
_entity.type
_entity.pdbx_description
1 polymer ?
#
loop_
_entity_poly.entity_id
_entity_poly.type
_entity_poly.pdbx_seq_one_letter_code
_entity_poly.pdbx_strand_id
1 'polypeptide(L)' 'MYNRHVSFVQDDHGYISREFHRRYRLPPSLDQSSVSCSLSADGILTFSGPKLLSNLDSSHSERPIPVTREEKPTSAPSS' A
#
# COMPACT_ATOMS: atom_id res chain seq x y z
N MET A 1 9.62 -6.33 0.11
CA MET A 1 8.81 -5.19 -0.37
C MET A 1 9.26 -3.92 0.35
N TYR A 2 9.55 -2.85 -0.38
CA TYR A 2 9.96 -1.55 0.15
C TYR A 2 8.85 -0.53 -0.11
N ASN A 3 8.32 0.09 0.93
CA ASN A 3 7.33 1.15 0.79
C ASN A 3 7.92 2.49 1.21
N ARG A 4 7.68 3.50 0.38
CA ARG A 4 7.97 4.91 0.64
C ARG A 4 6.67 5.68 0.47
N HIS A 5 6.29 6.44 1.49
CA HIS A 5 5.11 7.31 1.45
C HIS A 5 5.48 8.65 2.07
N VAL A 6 5.03 9.71 1.41
CA VAL A 6 5.25 11.09 1.86
C VAL A 6 3.88 11.75 1.99
N SER A 7 3.61 12.29 3.17
CA SER A 7 2.43 13.12 3.44
C SER A 7 2.87 14.56 3.67
N PHE A 8 2.07 15.49 3.18
CA PHE A 8 2.26 16.93 3.35
C PHE A 8 0.99 17.51 3.97
N VAL A 9 1.15 18.21 5.08
CA VAL A 9 0.08 18.95 5.74
C VAL A 9 0.53 20.41 5.80
N GLN A 10 -0.32 21.32 5.37
CA GLN A 10 -0.10 22.75 5.49
C GLN A 10 -0.86 23.26 6.71
N ASP A 11 -0.20 24.09 7.52
CA ASP A 11 -0.82 24.85 8.61
C ASP A 11 -0.52 26.34 8.43
N ASP A 12 -1.00 27.17 9.37
CA ASP A 12 -0.82 28.62 9.34
C ASP A 12 0.66 29.06 9.48
N HIS A 13 1.55 28.15 9.86
CA HIS A 13 2.96 28.42 10.14
C HIS A 13 3.93 27.73 9.16
N GLY A 14 3.45 26.92 8.22
CA GLY A 14 4.26 26.30 7.19
C GLY A 14 3.76 24.94 6.71
N TYR A 15 4.70 24.08 6.32
CA TYR A 15 4.42 22.73 5.84
C TYR A 15 5.07 21.70 6.75
N ILE A 16 4.27 20.73 7.19
CA ILE A 16 4.72 19.52 7.87
C ILE A 16 4.79 18.40 6.83
N SER A 17 6.00 17.93 6.53
CA SER A 17 6.21 16.71 5.76
C SER A 17 6.49 15.52 6.67
N ARG A 18 5.89 14.37 6.37
CA ARG A 18 6.19 13.11 7.06
C ARG A 18 6.44 12.02 6.03
N GLU A 19 7.59 11.35 6.15
CA GLU A 19 7.98 10.24 5.31
C GLU A 19 8.10 8.95 6.13
N PHE A 20 7.58 7.84 5.61
CA PHE A 20 7.81 6.52 6.19
C PHE A 20 8.45 5.57 5.20
N HIS A 21 9.38 4.76 5.74
CA HIS A 21 10.02 3.67 5.03
C HIS A 21 9.75 2.38 5.79
N ARG A 22 9.03 1.45 5.17
CA ARG A 22 8.79 0.13 5.77
C ARG A 22 9.21 -0.96 4.81
N ARG A 23 9.92 -1.95 5.35
CA ARG A 23 10.33 -3.15 4.61
C ARG A 23 9.66 -4.37 5.21
N TYR A 24 8.84 -5.03 4.38
CA TYR A 24 8.13 -6.26 4.76
C TYR A 24 8.64 -7.44 3.95
N ARG A 25 8.85 -8.58 4.64
CA ARG A 25 9.08 -9.87 4.01
C ARG A 25 7.73 -10.48 3.69
N LEU A 26 7.48 -10.74 2.40
CA LEU A 26 6.25 -11.39 1.97
C LEU A 26 6.34 -12.90 2.24
N PRO A 27 5.21 -13.56 2.55
CA PRO A 27 5.17 -15.02 2.64
C PRO A 27 5.56 -15.68 1.32
N PRO A 28 6.23 -16.84 1.34
CA PRO A 28 6.57 -17.58 0.13
C PRO A 28 5.34 -18.13 -0.59
N SER A 29 4.23 -18.32 0.13
CA SER A 29 2.96 -18.81 -0.42
C SER A 29 2.17 -17.76 -1.20
N LEU A 30 2.69 -16.54 -1.33
CA LEU A 30 2.02 -15.43 -2.01
C LEU A 30 2.71 -15.20 -3.34
N ASP A 31 1.93 -15.06 -4.41
CA ASP A 31 2.47 -14.70 -5.72
C ASP A 31 2.95 -13.24 -5.71
N GLN A 32 4.27 -13.06 -5.62
CA GLN A 32 4.89 -11.73 -5.56
C GLN A 32 4.69 -10.92 -6.85
N SER A 33 4.45 -11.58 -7.99
CA SER A 33 4.31 -10.92 -9.28
C SER A 33 2.97 -10.19 -9.44
N SER A 34 1.93 -10.69 -8.76
CA SER A 34 0.55 -10.20 -8.85
C SER A 34 0.05 -9.50 -7.58
N VAL A 35 0.97 -9.13 -6.67
CA VAL A 35 0.64 -8.36 -5.47
C VAL A 35 0.13 -6.97 -5.85
N SER A 36 -0.94 -6.57 -5.18
CA SER A 36 -1.53 -5.23 -5.22
C SER A 36 -1.43 -4.56 -3.86
N CYS A 37 -1.50 -3.23 -3.87
CA CYS A 37 -1.39 -2.39 -2.68
C CYS A 37 -2.50 -1.35 -2.69
N SER A 38 -3.25 -1.24 -1.59
CA SER A 38 -4.22 -0.16 -1.39
C SER A 38 -3.94 0.61 -0.09
N LEU A 39 -4.18 1.93 -0.13
CA LEU A 39 -4.12 2.82 1.03
C LEU A 39 -5.53 3.32 1.30
N SER A 40 -6.07 3.00 2.47
CA SER A 40 -7.37 3.47 2.92
C SER A 40 -7.31 4.90 3.46
N ALA A 41 -8.48 5.55 3.58
CA ALA A 41 -8.60 6.92 4.07
C ALA A 41 -8.16 7.11 5.54
N ASP A 42 -8.24 6.06 6.37
CA ASP A 42 -7.73 6.03 7.74
C ASP A 42 -6.21 5.78 7.83
N GLY A 43 -5.52 5.67 6.68
CA GLY A 43 -4.06 5.56 6.61
C GLY A 43 -3.54 4.13 6.74
N ILE A 44 -4.40 3.11 6.58
CA ILE A 44 -3.98 1.70 6.58
C ILE A 44 -3.54 1.28 5.18
N LEU A 45 -2.29 0.81 5.09
CA LEU A 45 -1.72 0.27 3.87
C LEU A 45 -1.93 -1.24 3.84
N THR A 46 -2.71 -1.72 2.88
CA THR A 46 -3.08 -3.13 2.71
C THR A 46 -2.39 -3.71 1.50
N PHE A 47 -1.79 -4.90 1.67
CA PHE A 47 -1.21 -5.69 0.58
C PHE A 47 -2.03 -6.94 0.35
N SER A 48 -2.43 -7.20 -0.90
CA SER A 48 -3.21 -8.38 -1.25
C SER A 48 -2.70 -9.02 -2.54
N GLY A 49 -2.82 -10.35 -2.63
CA GLY A 49 -2.39 -11.11 -3.79
C GLY A 49 -2.85 -12.56 -3.71
N PRO A 50 -2.91 -13.26 -4.85
CA PRO A 50 -3.30 -14.66 -4.89
C PRO A 50 -2.26 -15.53 -4.17
N LYS A 51 -2.75 -16.61 -3.55
CA LYS A 51 -1.89 -17.65 -2.98
C LYS A 51 -1.37 -18.54 -4.10
N LEU A 52 -0.09 -18.90 -4.03
CA LEU A 52 0.49 -19.91 -4.92
C LEU A 52 -0.08 -21.29 -4.54
N LEU A 53 -0.66 -21.97 -5.52
CA LEU A 53 -1.28 -23.30 -5.36
C LEU A 53 -0.25 -24.44 -5.27
N SER A 54 0.99 -24.16 -5.62
CA SER A 54 2.10 -25.12 -5.60
C SER A 54 3.37 -24.41 -5.16
N ASN A 55 4.31 -25.17 -4.60
CA ASN A 55 5.66 -24.72 -4.26
C ASN A 55 6.51 -24.35 -5.51
N LEU A 56 5.86 -24.02 -6.64
CA LEU A 56 6.57 -23.52 -7.81
C LEU A 56 7.19 -22.19 -7.44
N ASP A 57 8.49 -22.08 -7.71
CA ASP A 57 9.36 -20.99 -7.35
C ASP A 57 8.67 -19.64 -7.39
N SER A 58 8.44 -19.08 -6.20
CA SER A 58 8.07 -17.69 -6.04
C SER A 58 9.23 -16.85 -6.57
N SER A 59 9.20 -16.49 -7.85
CA SER A 59 10.22 -15.64 -8.44
C SER A 59 10.31 -14.36 -7.60
N HIS A 60 11.42 -14.23 -6.87
CA HIS A 60 11.71 -13.06 -6.03
C HIS A 60 12.08 -11.92 -6.97
N SER A 61 11.07 -11.28 -7.55
CA SER A 61 11.26 -10.09 -8.38
C SER A 61 11.03 -8.85 -7.54
N GLU A 62 12.05 -7.99 -7.48
CA GLU A 62 11.86 -6.63 -7.01
C GLU A 62 11.12 -5.85 -8.09
N ARG A 63 9.84 -5.53 -7.81
CA ARG A 63 8.97 -4.81 -8.72
C ARG A 63 8.35 -3.61 -8.00
N PRO A 64 8.28 -2.43 -8.64
CA PRO A 64 7.46 -1.33 -8.13
C PRO A 64 5.97 -1.69 -8.23
N ILE A 65 5.26 -1.63 -7.10
CA ILE A 65 3.82 -1.85 -7.01
C ILE A 65 3.15 -0.48 -6.78
N PRO A 66 2.27 0.00 -7.68
CA PRO A 66 1.55 1.24 -7.47
C PRO A 66 0.59 1.10 -6.27
N VAL A 67 0.42 2.18 -5.51
CA VAL A 67 -0.50 2.24 -4.39
C VAL A 67 -1.82 2.85 -4.86
N THR A 68 -2.89 2.07 -4.83
CA THR A 68 -4.24 2.56 -5.12
C THR A 68 -4.83 3.19 -3.86
N ARG A 69 -5.42 4.37 -3.92
CA ARG A 69 -6.14 4.94 -2.76
C ARG A 69 -7.59 4.50 -2.80
N GLU A 70 -8.05 3.83 -1.75
CA GLU A 70 -9.47 3.49 -1.58
C GLU A 70 -10.19 4.69 -0.97
N GLU A 71 -10.86 5.45 -1.82
CA GLU A 71 -11.80 6.47 -1.38
C GLU A 71 -13.09 5.76 -0.97
N LYS A 72 -13.33 5.63 0.34
CA LYS A 72 -14.66 5.27 0.82
C LYS A 72 -15.59 6.40 0.39
N PRO A 73 -16.65 6.15 -0.41
CA PRO A 73 -17.62 7.19 -0.72
C PRO A 73 -18.25 7.62 0.61
N THR A 74 -17.85 8.79 1.10
CA THR A 74 -18.54 9.47 2.19
C THR A 74 -19.93 9.78 1.65
N SER A 75 -20.91 9.05 2.21
CA SER A 75 -22.33 9.27 2.00
C SER A 75 -22.66 10.77 2.00
N ALA A 76 -23.42 11.17 0.98
CA ALA A 76 -23.91 12.51 0.71
C ALA A 76 -24.29 13.30 1.98
N PRO A 77 -24.07 14.64 2.01
CA PRO A 77 -24.71 15.47 3.01
C PRO A 77 -26.22 15.46 2.76
N SER A 78 -26.96 14.74 3.60
CA SER A 78 -28.39 14.94 3.77
C SER A 78 -28.59 16.18 4.66
N SER A 79 -28.97 17.32 4.06
CA SER A 79 -29.93 18.32 4.56
C SER A 79 -29.89 19.56 3.67
#